data_AF-A0A7K0PHP8-F1
#
_entry.id   AF-A0A7K0PHP8-F1
#
_cell.length_a   1.000
_cell.length_b   1.000
_cell.length_c   1.000
_cell.angle_alpha   90.00
_cell.angle_beta   90.00
_cell.angle_gamma   90.00
#
_symmetry.space_group_name_H-M   'P 1'
#
loop_
_entity.id
_entity.type
_entity.pdbx_description
1 polymer ?
#
loop_
_entity_poly.entity_id
_entity_poly.type
_entity_poly.pdbx_seq_one_letter_code
_entity_poly.pdbx_strand_id
1 'polypeptide(L)'
;MSLTLSTAGESHGPGLTALVEGLPAGLELDRDAMNRDMARRQLGFGRGGRMKIETDTAEVRSGVRHGRTLGGPVALWVVNRDYQNWEERMNPWPV
;
A
#
# COMPACT_ATOMS: atom_id res chain seq x y z
N MET A 1 -2.79 8.08 -23.04
CA MET A 1 -3.25 7.87 -21.65
C MET A 1 -2.32 8.65 -20.74
N SER A 2 -2.86 9.45 -19.82
CA SER A 2 -2.06 10.11 -18.78
C SER A 2 -1.79 9.13 -17.64
N LEU A 3 -0.63 9.28 -16.99
CA LEU A 3 -0.32 8.55 -15.77
C LEU A 3 -1.04 9.22 -14.59
N THR A 4 -1.85 8.46 -13.85
CA THR A 4 -2.62 8.96 -12.71
C THR A 4 -2.36 8.10 -11.47
N LEU A 5 -2.20 8.75 -10.32
CA LEU A 5 -2.13 8.10 -9.01
C LEU A 5 -3.29 8.59 -8.14
N SER A 6 -4.03 7.67 -7.54
CA SER A 6 -5.02 7.95 -6.49
C SER A 6 -4.72 7.11 -5.25
N THR A 7 -4.91 7.68 -4.07
CA THR A 7 -4.68 7.01 -2.79
C THR A 7 -5.88 7.15 -1.87
N ALA A 8 -6.16 6.13 -1.07
CA ALA A 8 -7.26 6.13 -0.11
C ALA A 8 -6.88 5.38 1.18
N GLY A 9 -7.59 5.69 2.27
CA GLY A 9 -7.45 5.03 3.57
C GLY A 9 -6.97 5.97 4.68
N GLU A 10 -7.28 5.57 5.91
CA GLU A 10 -7.03 6.34 7.12
C GLU A 10 -5.80 5.81 7.87
N SER A 11 -5.13 6.70 8.61
CA SER A 11 -3.94 6.36 9.40
C SER A 11 -4.16 5.19 10.38
N HIS A 12 -5.37 5.06 10.93
CA HIS A 12 -5.74 3.98 11.85
C HIS A 12 -6.89 3.10 11.32
N GLY A 13 -7.24 3.26 10.04
CA GLY A 13 -8.20 2.38 9.37
C GLY A 13 -7.59 1.00 9.10
N PRO A 14 -8.30 0.08 8.42
CA PRO A 14 -7.82 -1.28 8.13
C PRO A 14 -6.58 -1.33 7.23
N GLY A 15 -6.35 -0.29 6.44
CA GLY A 15 -5.18 -0.18 5.57
C GLY A 15 -5.34 0.92 4.54
N LEU A 16 -4.36 0.98 3.62
CA LEU A 16 -4.23 2.00 2.60
C LEU A 16 -4.30 1.37 1.22
N THR A 17 -4.94 2.06 0.28
CA THR A 17 -4.98 1.69 -1.13
C THR A 17 -4.26 2.72 -1.97
N ALA A 18 -3.53 2.27 -2.99
CA ALA A 18 -3.06 3.11 -4.09
C ALA A 18 -3.52 2.51 -5.43
N LEU A 19 -4.05 3.35 -6.31
CA LEU A 19 -4.44 3.00 -7.67
C LEU A 19 -3.57 3.78 -8.65
N VAL A 20 -2.87 3.07 -9.53
CA VAL A 20 -2.04 3.65 -10.58
C VAL A 20 -2.61 3.26 -11.94
N GLU A 21 -2.93 4.27 -12.75
CA GLU A 21 -3.53 4.11 -14.08
C GLU A 21 -2.65 4.74 -15.16
N GLY A 22 -2.75 4.23 -16.39
CA GLY A 22 -1.99 4.74 -17.53
C GLY A 22 -0.57 4.17 -17.66
N LEU A 23 -0.22 3.14 -16.89
CA LEU A 23 1.01 2.38 -17.09
C LEU A 23 0.94 1.58 -18.40
N PRO A 24 2.02 1.52 -19.20
CA PRO A 24 2.07 0.61 -20.34
C PRO A 24 2.08 -0.85 -19.87
N ALA A 25 1.62 -1.77 -20.72
CA ALA A 25 1.79 -3.20 -20.48
C ALA A 25 3.26 -3.63 -20.65
N GLY A 26 3.69 -4.64 -19.90
CA GLY A 26 5.02 -5.24 -20.01
C GLY A 26 6.10 -4.62 -19.12
N LEU A 27 5.79 -3.52 -18.42
CA LEU A 27 6.71 -2.91 -17.44
C LEU A 27 6.97 -3.89 -16.31
N GLU A 28 8.24 -4.11 -15.99
CA GLU A 28 8.67 -5.02 -14.94
C GLU A 28 8.51 -4.38 -13.55
N LEU A 29 7.96 -5.14 -12.61
CA LEU A 29 7.86 -4.78 -11.20
C LEU A 29 8.79 -5.68 -10.39
N ASP A 30 9.82 -5.06 -9.81
CA ASP A 30 10.69 -5.69 -8.81
C ASP A 30 10.02 -5.61 -7.42
N ARG A 31 9.54 -6.76 -6.95
CA ARG A 31 8.94 -6.89 -5.61
C ARG A 31 9.91 -6.51 -4.51
N ASP A 32 11.19 -6.85 -4.65
CA ASP A 32 12.18 -6.57 -3.63
C ASP A 32 12.53 -5.10 -3.60
N ALA A 33 12.55 -4.41 -4.76
CA ALA A 33 12.66 -2.95 -4.79
C ALA A 33 11.48 -2.28 -4.07
N MET A 34 10.25 -2.73 -4.34
CA MET A 34 9.07 -2.20 -3.64
C MET A 34 9.17 -2.39 -2.13
N ASN A 35 9.56 -3.59 -1.67
CA ASN A 35 9.72 -3.86 -0.24
C ASN A 35 10.86 -3.03 0.39
N ARG A 36 11.98 -2.84 -0.31
CA ARG A 36 13.06 -1.96 0.14
C ARG A 36 12.56 -0.53 0.32
N ASP A 37 11.78 -0.02 -0.63
CA ASP A 37 11.21 1.32 -0.58
C ASP A 37 10.24 1.50 0.60
N MET A 38 9.40 0.49 0.87
CA MET A 38 8.53 0.48 2.05
C MET A 38 9.34 0.42 3.36
N ALA A 39 10.38 -0.40 3.43
CA ALA A 39 11.26 -0.48 4.60
C ALA A 39 11.97 0.85 4.87
N ARG A 40 12.44 1.56 3.84
CA ARG A 40 13.05 2.89 4.00
C ARG A 40 12.08 3.89 4.65
N ARG A 41 10.79 3.78 4.36
CA ARG A 41 9.76 4.62 4.97
C ARG A 41 9.64 4.42 6.47
N GLN A 42 10.12 3.32 7.04
CA GLN A 42 10.05 3.05 8.47
C GLN A 42 11.27 3.55 9.23
N LEU A 43 12.29 4.06 8.51
CA LEU A 43 13.52 4.60 9.07
C LEU A 43 13.38 6.10 9.38
N GLY A 44 14.17 6.59 10.33
CA GLY A 44 14.30 8.01 10.67
C GLY A 44 14.25 8.31 12.17
N PHE A 45 15.07 9.28 12.61
CA PHE A 45 15.10 9.75 13.99
C PHE A 45 13.73 10.33 14.39
N GLY A 46 13.22 9.98 15.58
CA GLY A 46 11.92 10.42 16.06
C GLY A 46 10.72 9.57 15.62
N ARG A 47 10.92 8.49 14.86
CA ARG A 47 9.84 7.54 14.55
C ARG A 47 9.49 6.69 15.78
N GLY A 48 8.20 6.72 16.15
CA GLY A 48 7.66 6.08 17.35
C GLY A 48 7.53 4.55 17.28
N GLY A 49 7.00 3.95 18.35
CA GLY A 49 6.90 2.50 18.53
C GLY A 49 6.15 1.75 17.41
N ARG A 50 5.20 2.41 16.73
CA ARG A 50 4.40 1.84 15.62
C ARG A 50 5.27 1.25 14.49
N MET A 51 6.36 1.93 14.14
CA MET A 51 7.28 1.49 13.08
C MET A 51 8.14 0.27 13.48
N LYS A 52 8.06 -0.18 14.75
CA LYS A 52 8.65 -1.45 15.20
C LYS A 52 7.71 -2.65 15.01
N ILE A 53 6.42 -2.39 14.75
CA ILE A 53 5.34 -3.40 14.69
C ILE A 53 4.89 -3.60 13.23
N GLU A 54 4.81 -2.50 12.48
CA GLU A 54 4.50 -2.53 11.06
C GLU A 54 5.72 -3.01 10.26
N THR A 55 5.56 -4.04 9.44
CA THR A 55 6.51 -4.37 8.36
C THR A 55 5.73 -4.20 7.06
N ASP A 56 5.64 -2.96 6.61
CA ASP A 56 4.71 -2.60 5.55
C ASP A 56 5.17 -3.24 4.25
N THR A 57 4.32 -4.10 3.71
CA THR A 57 4.47 -4.65 2.37
C THR A 57 3.31 -4.18 1.54
N ALA A 58 3.58 -3.71 0.32
CA ALA A 58 2.51 -3.41 -0.64
C ALA A 58 2.09 -4.71 -1.35
N GLU A 59 0.85 -5.11 -1.15
CA GLU A 59 0.21 -6.21 -1.86
C GLU A 59 -0.30 -5.72 -3.21
N VAL A 60 0.10 -6.39 -4.29
CA VAL A 60 -0.47 -6.12 -5.62
C VAL A 60 -1.79 -6.87 -5.77
N ARG A 61 -2.89 -6.12 -5.98
CA ARG A 61 -4.26 -6.67 -6.09
C ARG A 61 -4.84 -6.63 -7.51
N SER A 62 -4.25 -5.88 -8.43
CA SER A 62 -4.65 -5.87 -9.85
C SER A 62 -3.53 -5.41 -10.77
N GLY A 63 -3.75 -5.54 -12.09
CA GLY A 63 -2.94 -4.87 -13.12
C GLY A 63 -1.55 -5.45 -13.35
N VAL A 64 -1.14 -6.49 -12.63
CA VAL A 64 0.19 -7.12 -12.72
C VAL A 64 0.04 -8.64 -12.78
N ARG A 65 0.81 -9.28 -13.65
CA ARG A 65 0.88 -10.74 -13.76
C ARG A 65 2.32 -11.16 -14.08
N HIS A 66 2.82 -12.17 -13.37
CA HIS A 66 4.21 -12.66 -13.52
C HIS A 66 5.27 -11.54 -13.45
N GLY A 67 5.09 -10.58 -12.52
CA GLY A 67 6.01 -9.46 -12.34
C GLY A 67 5.95 -8.40 -13.44
N ARG A 68 4.93 -8.39 -14.31
CA ARG A 68 4.78 -7.40 -15.37
C ARG A 68 3.40 -6.75 -15.37
N THR A 69 3.33 -5.45 -15.67
CA THR A 69 2.07 -4.73 -15.82
C THR A 69 1.26 -5.27 -17.01
N LEU A 70 -0.05 -5.22 -16.89
CA LEU A 70 -1.00 -5.64 -17.93
C LEU A 70 -1.54 -4.45 -18.75
N GLY A 71 -1.18 -3.22 -18.41
CA GLY A 71 -1.69 -2.00 -19.04
C GLY A 71 -3.02 -1.49 -18.47
N GLY A 72 -3.72 -2.33 -17.69
CA GLY A 72 -4.85 -1.90 -16.86
C GLY A 72 -4.43 -1.30 -15.52
N PRO A 73 -5.39 -0.82 -14.71
CA PRO A 73 -5.12 -0.22 -13.39
C PRO A 73 -4.38 -1.18 -12.45
N VAL A 74 -3.32 -0.69 -11.81
CA VAL A 74 -2.57 -1.39 -10.76
C VAL A 74 -3.07 -0.92 -9.40
N ALA A 75 -3.73 -1.81 -8.68
CA ALA A 75 -4.16 -1.58 -7.30
C ALA A 75 -3.13 -2.18 -6.33
N LEU A 76 -2.68 -1.37 -5.37
CA LEU A 76 -1.82 -1.75 -4.27
C LEU A 76 -2.57 -1.61 -2.96
N TRP A 77 -2.35 -2.55 -2.04
CA TRP A 77 -2.89 -2.51 -0.68
C TRP A 77 -1.78 -2.61 0.36
N VAL A 78 -1.83 -1.77 1.38
CA VAL A 78 -0.93 -1.82 2.54
C VAL A 78 -1.77 -1.98 3.78
N VAL A 79 -1.59 -3.08 4.51
CA VAL A 79 -2.35 -3.36 5.73
C VAL A 79 -1.86 -2.52 6.91
N ASN A 80 -2.79 -1.93 7.68
CA ASN A 80 -2.47 -1.34 8.97
C ASN A 80 -2.62 -2.40 10.06
N ARG A 81 -1.52 -2.96 10.54
CA ARG A 81 -1.57 -4.02 11.56
C ARG A 81 -2.13 -3.56 12.90
N ASP A 82 -1.94 -2.28 13.22
CA ASP A 82 -2.44 -1.70 14.46
C ASP A 82 -3.97 -1.56 14.46
N TYR A 83 -4.65 -1.77 13.32
CA TYR A 83 -6.12 -1.62 13.22
C TYR A 83 -6.88 -2.43 14.28
N GLN A 84 -6.35 -3.58 14.72
CA GLN A 84 -6.95 -4.38 15.80
C GLN A 84 -7.18 -3.59 17.10
N ASN A 85 -6.34 -2.59 17.38
CA ASN A 85 -6.46 -1.71 18.54
C ASN A 85 -7.42 -0.51 18.30
N TRP A 86 -7.90 -0.35 17.06
CA TRP A 86 -8.70 0.79 16.60
C TRP A 86 -10.05 0.37 16.01
N GLU A 87 -10.39 -0.92 15.97
CA GLU A 87 -11.57 -1.45 15.26
C GLU A 87 -12.87 -0.74 15.62
N GLU A 88 -13.12 -0.52 16.91
CA GLU A 88 -14.32 0.18 17.38
C GLU A 88 -14.32 1.67 16.98
N ARG A 89 -13.21 2.38 17.25
CA ARG A 89 -13.10 3.83 17.02
C ARG A 89 -13.09 4.21 15.54
N MET A 90 -12.59 3.30 14.71
CA MET A 90 -12.45 3.48 13.26
C MET A 90 -13.48 2.63 12.51
N ASN A 91 -14.50 2.11 13.20
CA ASN A 91 -15.55 1.35 12.52
C ASN A 91 -16.27 2.28 11.54
N PRO A 92 -16.38 1.90 10.25
CA PRO A 92 -17.12 2.71 9.28
C PRO A 92 -18.64 2.73 9.54
N TRP A 93 -19.12 1.88 10.46
CA TRP A 93 -20.52 1.74 10.84
C TRP A 93 -20.73 2.13 12.31
N PRO A 94 -21.96 2.47 12.72
CA PRO A 94 -22.30 2.66 14.12
C PRO A 94 -22.01 1.38 14.94
N VAL A 95 -21.34 1.55 16.08
CA VAL A 95 -20.98 0.51 17.06
C VAL A 95 -21.34 0.93 18.47
#